data_AF-A0AA96X7G3-F1
#
_entry.id   AF-A0AA96X7G3-F1
#
_cell.length_a   1.000
_cell.length_b   1.000
_cell.length_c   1.000
_cell.angle_alpha   90.00
_cell.angle_beta   90.00
_cell.angle_gamma   90.00
#
_symmetry.space_group_name_H-M   'P 1'
#
loop_
_entity.id
_entity.type
_entity.pdbx_description
1 polymer ?
#
loop_
_entity_poly.entity_id
_entity_poly.type
_entity_poly.pdbx_seq_one_letter_code
_entity_poly.pdbx_strand_id
1 'polypeptide(L)'
;MKQSCEFTLKWYSSFRSDRSIVDYETARQLLIDQTNSTASDTFLGRLGQGKPPVPGQVTSILLALRVVFDALKDQTTLDRTLVAALFSISNEARRLFNNGLGKSRDCPPLLNEDLDRIAIAVKSIFSGTWQG
;
A
#
# COMPACT_ATOMS: atom_id res chain seq x y z
N MET A 1 -0.78 31.94 -3.35
CA MET A 1 -0.21 30.71 -3.94
C MET A 1 1.08 30.20 -3.28
N LYS A 2 1.89 31.02 -2.56
CA LYS A 2 3.13 30.53 -1.92
C LYS A 2 2.92 29.70 -0.62
N GLN A 3 1.91 30.03 0.20
CA GLN A 3 1.66 29.34 1.48
C GLN A 3 1.24 27.87 1.35
N SER A 4 0.53 27.50 0.27
CA SER A 4 0.05 26.12 0.10
C SER A 4 1.19 25.14 -0.22
N CYS A 5 2.25 25.60 -0.90
CA CYS A 5 3.39 24.75 -1.27
C CYS A 5 4.36 24.56 -0.08
N GLU A 6 4.50 25.59 0.75
CA GLU A 6 5.31 25.56 1.97
C GLU A 6 4.71 24.62 3.03
N PHE A 7 3.37 24.55 3.11
CA PHE A 7 2.68 23.62 4.00
C PHE A 7 2.89 22.15 3.59
N THR A 8 2.83 21.83 2.29
CA THR A 8 3.11 20.48 1.78
C THR A 8 4.56 20.06 2.00
N LEU A 9 5.50 20.98 1.81
CA LEU A 9 6.93 20.72 2.06
C LEU A 9 7.22 20.55 3.54
N LYS A 10 6.59 21.34 4.43
CA LYS A 10 6.79 21.22 5.88
C LYS A 10 6.15 19.96 6.45
N TRP A 11 5.00 19.54 5.92
CA TRP A 11 4.38 18.25 6.25
C TRP A 11 5.24 17.08 5.77
N TYR A 12 5.75 17.14 4.53
CA TYR A 12 6.65 16.13 3.95
C TYR A 12 8.00 16.05 4.67
N SER A 13 8.52 17.18 5.14
CA SER A 13 9.77 17.26 5.90
C SER A 13 9.62 16.74 7.33
N SER A 14 8.51 17.09 7.99
CA SER A 14 8.19 16.59 9.34
C SER A 14 7.95 15.08 9.33
N PHE A 15 7.35 14.53 8.27
CA PHE A 15 7.17 13.09 8.08
C PHE A 15 8.47 12.36 7.71
N ARG A 16 9.44 13.05 7.09
CA ARG A 16 10.76 12.47 6.75
C ARG A 16 11.65 12.32 8.00
N SER A 17 11.46 13.15 9.02
CA SER A 17 12.25 13.11 10.26
C SER A 17 11.80 12.06 11.28
N ASP A 18 10.60 11.50 11.15
CA ASP A 18 10.06 10.40 11.99
C ASP A 18 10.27 9.00 11.36
N ARG A 19 11.05 8.95 10.27
CA ARG A 19 11.26 7.75 9.43
C ARG A 19 12.27 6.75 10.02
N SER A 20 12.57 6.85 11.31
CA SER A 20 13.44 5.90 12.03
C SER A 20 12.69 4.68 12.58
N ILE A 21 11.36 4.60 12.44
CA ILE A 21 10.55 3.57 13.13
C ILE A 21 10.21 2.35 12.26
N VAL A 22 10.16 2.47 10.93
CA VAL A 22 9.84 1.33 10.03
C VAL A 22 10.97 1.14 9.02
N ASP A 23 11.80 0.13 9.26
CA ASP A 23 12.84 -0.30 8.35
C ASP A 23 12.27 -1.14 7.18
N TYR A 24 13.14 -1.43 6.20
CA TYR A 24 12.78 -2.19 5.02
C TYR A 24 12.21 -3.58 5.34
N GLU A 25 12.78 -4.31 6.29
CA GLU A 25 12.31 -5.67 6.61
C GLU A 25 10.95 -5.63 7.27
N THR A 26 10.74 -4.67 8.18
CA THR A 26 9.41 -4.44 8.79
C THR A 26 8.36 -4.11 7.73
N ALA A 27 8.68 -3.22 6.77
CA ALA A 27 7.76 -2.87 5.69
C ALA A 27 7.49 -4.05 4.74
N ARG A 28 8.54 -4.79 4.38
CA ARG A 28 8.46 -5.99 3.54
C ARG A 28 7.56 -7.04 4.17
N GLN A 29 7.78 -7.36 5.45
CA GLN A 29 7.01 -8.36 6.16
C GLN A 29 5.54 -7.94 6.29
N LEU A 30 5.27 -6.65 6.58
CA LEU A 30 3.90 -6.12 6.60
C LEU A 30 3.17 -6.38 5.28
N LEU A 31 3.80 -6.09 4.14
CA LEU A 31 3.17 -6.33 2.83
C LEU A 31 2.86 -7.81 2.60
N ILE A 32 3.78 -8.70 2.97
CA ILE A 32 3.59 -10.15 2.88
C ILE A 32 2.40 -10.58 3.75
N ASP A 33 2.36 -10.15 5.01
CA ASP A 33 1.30 -10.52 5.96
C ASP A 33 -0.08 -10.06 5.49
N GLN A 34 -0.19 -8.84 4.93
CA GLN A 34 -1.45 -8.32 4.40
C GLN A 34 -1.98 -9.10 3.19
N THR A 35 -1.16 -9.95 2.56
CA THR A 35 -1.55 -10.79 1.44
C THR A 35 -2.05 -12.18 1.85
N ASN A 36 -1.98 -12.53 3.14
CA ASN A 36 -2.50 -13.81 3.62
C ASN A 36 -4.04 -13.82 3.60
N SER A 37 -4.61 -14.39 2.53
CA SER A 37 -6.06 -14.46 2.29
C SER A 37 -6.81 -15.41 3.23
N THR A 38 -6.11 -16.30 3.96
CA THR A 38 -6.71 -17.24 4.91
C THR A 38 -6.95 -16.59 6.28
N ALA A 39 -6.16 -15.58 6.63
CA ALA A 39 -6.30 -14.83 7.87
C ALA A 39 -7.43 -13.79 7.74
N SER A 40 -8.37 -13.79 8.68
CA SER A 40 -9.62 -13.04 8.53
C SER A 40 -9.48 -11.53 8.69
N ASP A 41 -8.38 -11.07 9.28
CA ASP A 41 -8.11 -9.69 9.66
C ASP A 41 -7.14 -8.99 8.72
N THR A 42 -6.48 -9.70 7.79
CA THR A 42 -5.59 -9.10 6.78
C THR A 42 -6.36 -8.36 5.70
N PHE A 43 -5.68 -7.48 4.97
CA PHE A 43 -6.27 -6.75 3.85
C PHE A 43 -6.94 -7.67 2.82
N LEU A 44 -6.22 -8.67 2.28
CA LEU A 44 -6.82 -9.59 1.31
C LEU A 44 -7.89 -10.50 1.94
N GLY A 45 -7.69 -10.95 3.19
CA GLY A 45 -8.67 -11.78 3.88
C GLY A 45 -9.99 -11.06 4.12
N ARG A 46 -9.96 -9.76 4.44
CA ARG A 46 -11.16 -8.93 4.61
C ARG A 46 -11.86 -8.64 3.30
N LEU A 47 -11.11 -8.25 2.27
CA LEU A 47 -11.68 -8.05 0.93
C LEU A 47 -12.31 -9.34 0.39
N GLY A 48 -11.69 -10.50 0.63
CA GLY A 48 -12.23 -11.80 0.23
C GLY A 48 -13.53 -12.18 0.94
N GLN A 49 -13.74 -11.68 2.16
CA GLN A 49 -15.02 -11.80 2.88
C GLN A 49 -16.05 -10.74 2.47
N GLY A 50 -15.72 -9.84 1.53
CA GLY A 50 -16.59 -8.71 1.18
C GLY A 50 -16.71 -7.67 2.30
N LYS A 51 -15.74 -7.61 3.23
CA LYS A 51 -15.70 -6.66 4.34
C LYS A 51 -14.73 -5.51 4.06
N PRO A 52 -14.99 -4.31 4.59
CA PRO A 52 -14.04 -3.21 4.51
C PRO A 52 -12.72 -3.56 5.24
N PRO A 53 -11.57 -3.03 4.79
CA PRO A 53 -10.32 -3.09 5.55
C PRO A 53 -10.48 -2.53 6.97
N VAL A 54 -9.65 -2.99 7.90
CA VAL A 54 -9.55 -2.42 9.25
C VAL A 54 -9.02 -0.97 9.13
N PRO A 55 -9.55 -0.01 9.92
CA PRO A 55 -9.03 1.35 9.95
C PRO A 55 -7.51 1.38 10.09
N GLY A 56 -6.84 2.14 9.23
CA GLY A 56 -5.38 2.26 9.20
C GLY A 56 -4.66 1.25 8.29
N GLN A 57 -5.25 0.11 7.91
CA GLN A 57 -4.56 -0.90 7.09
C GLN A 57 -4.07 -0.37 5.75
N VAL A 58 -4.94 0.33 5.03
CA VAL A 58 -4.60 0.91 3.72
C VAL A 58 -3.45 1.92 3.87
N THR A 59 -3.50 2.78 4.89
CA THR A 59 -2.42 3.71 5.20
C THR A 59 -1.12 2.98 5.49
N SER A 60 -1.14 1.95 6.34
CA SER A 60 0.04 1.14 6.66
C SER A 60 0.63 0.46 5.42
N ILE A 61 -0.21 -0.04 4.51
CA ILE A 61 0.23 -0.62 3.23
C ILE A 61 0.92 0.44 2.36
N LEU A 62 0.30 1.60 2.17
CA LEU A 62 0.87 2.69 1.35
C LEU A 62 2.21 3.18 1.92
N LEU A 63 2.31 3.29 3.25
CA LEU A 63 3.56 3.65 3.92
C LEU A 63 4.64 2.58 3.73
N ALA A 64 4.29 1.30 3.87
CA ALA A 64 5.22 0.20 3.63
C ALA A 64 5.69 0.16 2.17
N LEU A 65 4.80 0.37 1.20
CA LEU A 65 5.17 0.49 -0.23
C LEU A 65 6.16 1.62 -0.46
N ARG A 66 5.99 2.76 0.23
CA ARG A 66 6.92 3.88 0.13
C ARG A 66 8.31 3.53 0.68
N VAL A 67 8.38 2.86 1.83
CA VAL A 67 9.64 2.40 2.43
C VAL A 67 10.35 1.39 1.51
N VAL A 68 9.60 0.42 0.98
CA VAL A 68 10.11 -0.58 0.04
C VAL A 68 10.63 0.08 -1.23
N PHE A 69 9.93 1.07 -1.78
CA PHE A 69 10.42 1.84 -2.92
C PHE A 69 11.75 2.54 -2.61
N ASP A 70 11.79 3.32 -1.52
CA ASP A 70 12.98 4.11 -1.18
C ASP A 70 14.20 3.19 -0.93
N ALA A 71 13.99 1.97 -0.43
CA ALA A 71 15.03 0.95 -0.20
C ALA A 71 15.49 0.21 -1.47
N LEU A 72 14.59 0.00 -2.45
CA LEU A 72 14.86 -0.83 -3.63
C LEU A 72 15.08 -0.06 -4.92
N LYS A 73 14.90 1.27 -4.95
CA LYS A 73 15.01 2.11 -6.17
C LYS A 73 16.34 1.97 -6.93
N ASP A 74 17.43 1.62 -6.25
CA ASP A 74 18.76 1.45 -6.84
C ASP A 74 19.13 -0.03 -7.06
N GLN A 75 18.21 -0.94 -6.74
CA GLN A 75 18.40 -2.38 -6.89
C GLN A 75 17.90 -2.87 -8.24
N THR A 76 18.64 -3.81 -8.85
CA THR A 76 18.27 -4.41 -10.15
C THR A 76 17.54 -5.75 -10.00
N THR A 77 17.38 -6.24 -8.77
CA THR A 77 16.71 -7.51 -8.47
C THR A 77 15.74 -7.35 -7.32
N LEU A 78 14.67 -8.14 -7.34
CA LEU A 78 13.66 -8.19 -6.30
C LEU A 78 13.49 -9.63 -5.82
N ASP A 79 13.35 -9.80 -4.51
CA ASP A 79 13.01 -11.10 -3.92
C ASP A 79 11.65 -11.60 -4.43
N ARG A 80 11.56 -12.89 -4.74
CA ARG A 80 10.34 -13.52 -5.29
C ARG A 80 9.17 -13.42 -4.34
N THR A 81 9.40 -13.55 -3.03
CA THR A 81 8.33 -13.48 -2.02
C THR A 81 7.72 -12.08 -2.00
N LEU A 82 8.57 -11.04 -2.00
CA LEU A 82 8.11 -9.66 -2.11
C LEU A 82 7.37 -9.41 -3.42
N VAL A 83 7.88 -9.88 -4.56
CA VAL A 83 7.20 -9.72 -5.86
C VAL A 83 5.81 -10.36 -5.85
N ALA A 84 5.66 -11.55 -5.27
CA ALA A 84 4.36 -12.22 -5.13
C ALA A 84 3.39 -11.42 -4.25
N ALA A 85 3.88 -10.83 -3.15
CA ALA A 85 3.09 -9.97 -2.27
C ALA A 85 2.65 -8.68 -2.99
N LEU A 86 3.56 -8.00 -3.69
CA LEU A 86 3.26 -6.79 -4.48
C LEU A 86 2.25 -7.06 -5.59
N PHE A 87 2.38 -8.20 -6.28
CA PHE A 87 1.42 -8.62 -7.29
C PHE A 87 0.03 -8.85 -6.69
N SER A 88 -0.04 -9.58 -5.57
CA SER A 88 -1.30 -9.91 -4.90
C SER A 88 -1.98 -8.65 -4.34
N ILE A 89 -1.23 -7.79 -3.64
CA ILE A 89 -1.81 -6.60 -2.99
C ILE A 89 -2.35 -5.58 -4.00
N SER A 90 -1.82 -5.54 -5.23
CA SER A 90 -2.31 -4.67 -6.30
C SER A 90 -3.42 -5.31 -7.13
N ASN A 91 -3.24 -6.54 -7.60
CA ASN A 91 -4.17 -7.17 -8.55
C ASN A 91 -5.27 -7.95 -7.84
N GLU A 92 -4.92 -8.76 -6.84
CA GLU A 92 -5.89 -9.59 -6.15
C GLU A 92 -6.83 -8.74 -5.29
N ALA A 93 -6.31 -7.70 -4.61
CA ALA A 93 -7.14 -6.75 -3.89
C ALA A 93 -8.20 -6.10 -4.78
N ARG A 94 -7.80 -5.64 -5.98
CA ARG A 94 -8.72 -5.07 -6.99
C ARG A 94 -9.77 -6.09 -7.43
N ARG A 95 -9.36 -7.33 -7.68
CA ARG A 95 -10.26 -8.43 -8.06
C ARG A 95 -11.30 -8.70 -6.98
N LEU A 96 -10.88 -8.85 -5.72
CA LEU A 96 -11.77 -9.12 -4.59
C LEU A 96 -12.72 -7.95 -4.32
N PHE A 97 -12.22 -6.71 -4.40
CA PHE A 97 -13.04 -5.51 -4.29
C PHE A 97 -14.16 -5.49 -5.36
N ASN A 98 -13.82 -5.68 -6.63
CA ASN A 98 -14.79 -5.66 -7.73
C ASN A 98 -15.83 -6.80 -7.63
N ASN A 99 -15.43 -7.96 -7.12
CA ASN A 99 -16.29 -9.13 -6.99
C ASN A 99 -17.20 -9.09 -5.76
N GLY A 100 -16.89 -8.28 -4.76
CA GLY A 100 -17.66 -8.19 -3.52
C GLY A 100 -17.90 -6.75 -3.10
N LEU A 101 -16.96 -6.21 -2.32
CA LEU A 101 -17.16 -4.98 -1.54
C LEU A 101 -17.52 -3.74 -2.38
N GLY A 102 -17.06 -3.63 -3.63
CA GLY A 102 -17.38 -2.51 -4.53
C GLY A 102 -18.86 -2.40 -4.90
N LYS A 103 -19.67 -3.42 -4.61
CA LYS A 103 -21.13 -3.43 -4.78
C LYS A 103 -21.89 -3.33 -3.45
N SER A 104 -21.18 -3.27 -2.33
CA SER A 104 -21.76 -3.23 -0.97
C SER A 104 -22.07 -1.81 -0.54
N ARG A 105 -23.12 -1.65 0.30
CA ARG A 105 -23.43 -0.38 0.98
C ARG A 105 -22.37 -0.01 2.03
N ASP A 106 -21.63 -1.00 2.54
CA ASP A 106 -20.57 -0.82 3.54
C ASP A 106 -19.20 -0.50 2.92
N CYS A 107 -19.15 -0.23 1.61
CA CYS A 107 -17.93 0.16 0.92
C CYS A 107 -17.43 1.50 1.46
N PRO A 108 -16.17 1.58 1.96
CA PRO A 108 -15.58 2.85 2.34
C PRO A 108 -15.47 3.77 1.11
N PRO A 109 -15.76 5.07 1.24
CA PRO A 109 -15.94 5.97 0.10
C PRO A 109 -14.67 6.21 -0.72
N LEU A 110 -13.48 6.00 -0.14
CA LEU A 110 -12.19 6.23 -0.79
C LEU A 110 -11.47 4.93 -1.18
N LEU A 111 -12.06 3.77 -0.87
CA LEU A 111 -11.34 2.50 -1.04
C LEU A 111 -11.01 2.22 -2.50
N ASN A 112 -11.86 2.66 -3.42
CA ASN A 112 -11.62 2.48 -4.85
C ASN A 112 -10.37 3.24 -5.32
N GLU A 113 -10.25 4.50 -4.91
CA GLU A 113 -9.12 5.38 -5.19
C GLU A 113 -7.86 4.91 -4.46
N ASP A 114 -8.00 4.41 -3.24
CA ASP A 114 -6.89 3.86 -2.48
C ASP A 114 -6.31 2.59 -3.11
N LEU A 115 -7.14 1.74 -3.71
CA LEU A 115 -6.68 0.60 -4.50
C LEU A 115 -5.88 1.04 -5.74
N ASP A 116 -6.25 2.16 -6.37
CA ASP A 116 -5.46 2.74 -7.47
C ASP A 116 -4.11 3.28 -6.97
N ARG A 117 -4.09 3.95 -5.81
CA ARG A 117 -2.85 4.40 -5.17
C ARG A 117 -1.91 3.24 -4.86
N ILE A 118 -2.44 2.12 -4.35
CA ILE A 118 -1.68 0.90 -4.11
C ILE A 118 -1.07 0.40 -5.42
N ALA A 119 -1.86 0.30 -6.49
CA ALA A 119 -1.38 -0.16 -7.80
C ALA A 119 -0.28 0.76 -8.38
N ILE A 120 -0.45 2.08 -8.26
CA ILE A 120 0.55 3.07 -8.70
C ILE A 120 1.84 2.96 -7.88
N ALA A 121 1.75 2.77 -6.57
CA ALA A 121 2.92 2.58 -5.71
C ALA A 121 3.67 1.28 -6.03
N VAL A 122 2.96 0.18 -6.29
CA VAL A 122 3.57 -1.09 -6.74
C VAL A 122 4.28 -0.91 -8.10
N LYS A 123 3.63 -0.25 -9.07
CA LYS A 123 4.25 0.09 -10.35
C LYS A 123 5.49 0.96 -10.18
N SER A 124 5.49 1.86 -9.20
CA SER A 124 6.64 2.70 -8.88
C SER A 124 7.84 1.88 -8.41
N ILE A 125 7.62 0.84 -7.60
CA ILE A 125 8.66 -0.11 -7.18
C ILE A 125 9.28 -0.82 -8.38
N PHE A 126 8.45 -1.32 -9.30
CA PHE A 126 8.95 -2.04 -10.48
C PHE A 126 9.65 -1.14 -11.51
N SER A 127 9.27 0.13 -11.61
CA SER A 127 9.84 1.08 -12.59
C SER A 127 10.99 1.92 -12.04
N GLY A 128 11.27 1.85 -10.73
CA GLY A 128 12.27 2.70 -10.07
C GLY A 128 11.92 4.20 -10.03
N THR A 129 10.73 4.59 -10.52
CA THR A 129 10.28 5.99 -10.53
C THR A 129 9.01 6.13 -9.72
N TRP A 130 9.04 6.97 -8.69
CA TRP A 130 7.87 7.21 -7.85
C TRP A 130 6.80 8.05 -8.56
N GLN A 131 5.58 7.50 -8.66
CA GLN A 131 4.44 8.08 -9.39
C GLN A 131 3.24 8.45 -8.48
N GLY A 132 3.37 8.24 -7.16
CA GLY A 132 2.28 8.42 -6.18
C GLY A 132 2.53 9.50 -5.14
#